data_AF-A0A2V9PJP5-F1
#
_entry.id   AF-A0A2V9PJP5-F1
#
_cell.length_a   1.000
_cell.length_b   1.000
_cell.length_c   1.000
_cell.angle_alpha   90.00
_cell.angle_beta   90.00
_cell.angle_gamma   90.00
#
_symmetry.space_group_name_H-M   'P 1'
#
loop_
_entity.id
_entity.type
_entity.pdbx_description
1 polymer ?
#
loop_
_entity_poly.entity_id
_entity_poly.type
_entity_poly.pdbx_seq_one_letter_code
_entity_poly.pdbx_strand_id
1 'polypeptide(L)'
;MYKAEPAVEEDAEVILYAPHITEASYTHKRFIDQIGYHCCEYFLKQWPRFAEIPLGVIAHSTHLRGRGSYDVERGIEHSRIKVTLATGISAKKCCSLNLDYLDPNSIDFGEWQGREAEGIKFIARAGETLYRLKKATAMST
;
A
#
# COMPACT_ATOMS: atom_id res chain seq x y z
N MET A 1 0.40 3.80 -5.08
CA MET A 1 -0.71 3.04 -4.46
C MET A 1 -2.07 3.44 -5.02
N TYR A 2 -2.65 4.57 -4.62
CA TYR A 2 -4.01 5.01 -4.99
C TYR A 2 -4.31 5.02 -6.51
N LYS A 3 -3.28 5.15 -7.35
CA LYS A 3 -3.41 5.08 -8.81
C LYS A 3 -3.58 3.67 -9.37
N ALA A 4 -2.98 2.67 -8.73
CA ALA A 4 -2.91 1.30 -9.25
C ALA A 4 -3.83 0.35 -8.48
N GLU A 5 -3.95 0.51 -7.15
CA GLU A 5 -4.73 -0.34 -6.25
C GLU A 5 -6.16 -0.65 -6.75
N PRO A 6 -6.91 0.28 -7.38
CA PRO A 6 -8.24 -0.02 -7.90
C PRO A 6 -8.30 -1.06 -9.03
N ALA A 7 -7.16 -1.38 -9.65
CA ALA A 7 -7.03 -2.37 -10.71
C ALA A 7 -6.22 -3.62 -10.31
N VAL A 8 -5.79 -3.68 -9.04
CA VAL A 8 -5.10 -4.85 -8.47
C VAL A 8 -6.15 -5.84 -7.98
N GLU A 9 -5.91 -7.15 -8.09
CA GLU A 9 -6.82 -8.16 -7.55
C GLU A 9 -6.83 -8.18 -6.01
N GLU A 10 -7.84 -8.81 -5.42
CA GLU A 10 -7.88 -9.02 -3.97
C GLU A 10 -6.77 -10.01 -3.55
N ASP A 11 -6.18 -9.81 -2.37
CA ASP A 11 -5.04 -10.55 -1.81
C ASP A 11 -3.73 -10.49 -2.62
N ALA A 12 -3.69 -9.73 -3.72
CA ALA A 12 -2.49 -9.51 -4.51
C ALA A 12 -1.51 -8.52 -3.83
N GLU A 13 -0.33 -8.36 -4.44
CA GLU A 13 0.75 -7.54 -3.92
C GLU A 13 1.07 -6.36 -4.84
N VAL A 14 1.36 -5.20 -4.24
CA VAL A 14 1.92 -4.05 -4.93
C VAL A 14 3.32 -3.77 -4.39
N ILE A 15 4.32 -3.96 -5.23
CA ILE A 15 5.72 -3.65 -4.94
C ILE A 15 6.04 -2.25 -5.46
N LEU A 16 6.44 -1.35 -4.56
CA LEU A 16 6.87 0.01 -4.89
C LEU A 16 8.39 0.07 -4.96
N TYR A 17 8.91 0.10 -6.19
CA TYR A 17 10.35 0.24 -6.43
C TYR A 17 10.79 1.71 -6.48
N ALA A 18 11.61 2.10 -5.50
CA ALA A 18 12.24 3.42 -5.43
C ALA A 18 13.49 3.37 -4.51
N PRO A 19 14.62 2.81 -4.96
CA PRO A 19 15.81 2.57 -4.13
C PRO A 19 16.40 3.83 -3.48
N HIS A 20 16.17 5.00 -4.08
CA HIS A 20 16.64 6.29 -3.58
C HIS A 20 15.80 6.85 -2.41
N ILE A 21 14.63 6.26 -2.13
CA ILE A 21 13.79 6.68 -0.99
C ILE A 21 14.31 5.99 0.27
N THR A 22 14.70 6.80 1.26
CA THR A 22 15.26 6.31 2.53
C THR A 22 14.39 6.63 3.74
N GLU A 23 13.27 7.34 3.55
CA GLU A 23 12.35 7.74 4.61
C GLU A 23 10.91 7.73 4.10
N ALA A 24 9.97 7.33 4.95
CA ALA A 24 8.54 7.24 4.59
C ALA A 24 7.89 8.62 4.47
N SER A 25 8.26 9.55 5.35
CA SER A 25 7.84 10.95 5.29
C SER A 25 8.76 11.84 6.11
N TYR A 26 9.34 12.88 5.50
CA TYR A 26 10.09 13.90 6.25
C TYR A 26 9.17 14.83 7.07
N THR A 27 7.99 15.13 6.54
CA THR A 27 7.01 16.05 7.17
C THR A 27 6.24 15.38 8.31
N HIS A 28 5.87 14.11 8.14
CA HIS A 28 4.99 13.41 9.08
C HIS A 28 5.70 12.33 9.89
N LYS A 29 7.03 12.24 9.81
CA LYS A 29 7.86 11.17 10.40
C LYS A 29 7.42 10.78 11.80
N ARG A 30 7.32 11.76 12.70
CA ARG A 30 6.98 11.52 14.12
C ARG A 30 5.67 10.73 14.27
N PHE A 31 4.63 11.13 13.54
CA PHE A 31 3.32 10.50 13.66
C PHE A 31 3.22 9.20 12.88
N ILE A 32 3.85 9.11 11.70
CA ILE A 32 3.91 7.84 10.94
C ILE A 32 4.69 6.78 11.69
N ASP A 33 5.81 7.15 12.34
CA ASP A 33 6.58 6.25 13.19
C ASP A 33 5.78 5.74 14.39
N GLN A 34 4.80 6.51 14.85
CA GLN A 34 3.92 6.15 15.97
C GLN A 34 2.77 5.24 15.54
N ILE A 35 2.16 5.50 14.38
CA ILE A 35 0.90 4.85 14.00
C ILE A 35 1.06 3.81 12.89
N GLY A 36 2.16 3.80 12.13
CA GLY A 36 2.32 2.94 10.95
C GLY A 36 1.36 3.24 9.81
N TYR A 37 1.21 2.28 8.90
CA TYR A 37 0.30 2.34 7.76
C TYR A 37 -0.84 1.33 7.93
N HIS A 38 -2.06 1.84 8.02
CA HIS A 38 -3.29 1.06 8.20
C HIS A 38 -4.42 1.55 7.29
N CYS A 39 -5.40 0.68 7.04
CA CYS A 39 -6.62 0.97 6.33
C CYS A 39 -7.53 1.90 7.15
N CYS A 40 -8.53 2.47 6.48
CA CYS A 40 -9.42 3.46 7.11
C CYS A 40 -10.19 2.90 8.32
N GLU A 41 -10.68 1.65 8.24
CA GLU A 41 -11.44 1.04 9.33
C GLU A 41 -10.61 0.86 10.61
N TYR A 42 -9.31 0.59 10.50
CA TYR A 42 -8.42 0.45 11.66
C TYR A 42 -8.46 1.69 12.55
N PHE A 43 -8.45 2.88 11.93
CA PHE A 43 -8.54 4.15 12.65
C PHE A 43 -9.96 4.45 13.12
N LEU A 44 -10.95 4.33 12.23
CA LEU A 44 -12.33 4.75 12.51
C LEU A 44 -12.98 3.93 13.61
N LYS A 45 -12.73 2.62 13.64
CA LYS A 45 -13.31 1.72 14.65
C LYS A 45 -12.61 1.82 16.02
N GLN A 46 -11.54 2.61 16.12
CA GLN A 46 -10.76 2.85 17.34
C GLN A 46 -10.50 4.35 17.57
N TRP A 47 -11.41 5.21 17.11
CA TRP A 47 -11.19 6.65 17.01
C TRP A 47 -10.60 7.32 18.26
N PRO A 48 -11.03 7.02 19.51
CA PRO A 48 -10.45 7.62 20.71
C PRO A 48 -8.92 7.46 20.83
N ARG A 49 -8.33 6.39 20.28
CA ARG A 49 -6.88 6.15 20.29
C ARG A 49 -6.11 7.10 19.37
N PHE A 50 -6.76 7.62 18.33
CA PHE A 50 -6.12 8.37 17.25
C PHE A 50 -6.63 9.81 17.13
N ALA A 51 -7.48 10.27 18.04
CA ALA A 51 -8.08 11.61 17.99
C ALA A 51 -7.06 12.76 17.97
N GLU A 52 -5.88 12.54 18.57
CA GLU A 52 -4.78 13.52 18.62
C GLU A 52 -3.86 13.47 17.38
N ILE A 53 -4.05 12.50 16.48
CA ILE A 53 -3.26 12.38 15.26
C ILE A 53 -3.83 13.33 14.20
N PRO A 54 -2.99 14.18 13.57
CA PRO A 54 -3.49 15.06 12.52
C PRO A 54 -4.14 14.27 11.38
N LEU A 55 -5.32 14.69 10.94
CA LEU A 55 -6.09 14.00 9.91
C LEU A 55 -5.31 13.79 8.60
N GLY A 56 -4.43 14.74 8.24
CA GLY A 56 -3.55 14.60 7.07
C GLY A 56 -2.57 13.43 7.17
N VAL A 57 -2.12 13.09 8.38
CA VAL A 57 -1.26 11.92 8.61
C VAL A 57 -2.07 10.64 8.48
N ILE A 58 -3.28 10.59 9.04
CA ILE A 58 -4.19 9.44 8.89
C ILE A 58 -4.52 9.21 7.41
N ALA A 59 -4.81 10.28 6.67
CA ALA A 59 -5.04 10.21 5.23
C ALA A 59 -3.81 9.69 4.47
N HIS A 60 -2.60 10.16 4.82
CA HIS A 60 -1.36 9.66 4.23
C HIS A 60 -1.18 8.15 4.48
N SER A 61 -1.46 7.70 5.71
CA SER A 61 -1.44 6.28 6.09
C SER A 61 -2.39 5.46 5.21
N THR A 62 -3.67 5.84 5.19
CA THR A 62 -4.71 5.05 4.51
C THR A 62 -4.55 5.05 2.99
N HIS A 63 -4.03 6.13 2.40
CA HIS A 63 -3.74 6.18 0.96
C HIS A 63 -2.62 5.23 0.52
N LEU A 64 -1.62 4.98 1.36
CA LEU A 64 -0.57 4.00 1.06
C LEU A 64 -1.00 2.57 1.41
N ARG A 65 -1.72 2.35 2.52
CA ARG A 65 -2.16 0.99 2.86
C ARG A 65 -3.25 0.47 1.93
N GLY A 66 -4.13 1.36 1.46
CA GLY A 66 -5.24 1.00 0.59
C GLY A 66 -6.48 0.51 1.35
N ARG A 67 -7.35 -0.20 0.63
CA ARG A 67 -8.61 -0.72 1.18
C ARG A 67 -8.35 -1.88 2.13
N GLY A 68 -9.23 -2.06 3.09
CA GLY A 68 -9.17 -3.13 4.06
C GLY A 68 -10.31 -3.03 5.06
N SER A 69 -10.35 -3.96 5.99
CA SER A 69 -11.28 -4.00 7.11
C SER A 69 -10.56 -4.22 8.43
N TYR A 70 -11.24 -3.87 9.52
CA TYR A 70 -10.73 -4.11 10.87
C TYR A 70 -11.77 -4.77 11.76
N ASP A 71 -11.40 -5.91 12.36
CA ASP A 71 -12.17 -6.62 13.36
C ASP A 71 -11.76 -6.08 14.75
N VAL A 72 -12.68 -5.37 15.40
CA VAL A 72 -12.46 -4.76 16.72
C VAL A 72 -12.40 -5.80 17.83
N GLU A 73 -13.19 -6.87 17.72
CA GLU A 73 -13.26 -7.90 18.76
C GLU A 73 -11.96 -8.72 18.79
N ARG A 74 -11.39 -9.00 17.61
CA ARG A 74 -10.14 -9.76 17.49
C ARG A 74 -8.89 -8.88 17.46
N GLY A 75 -9.04 -7.59 17.19
CA GLY A 75 -7.92 -6.67 16.99
C GLY A 75 -7.13 -6.94 15.71
N ILE A 76 -7.77 -7.52 14.68
CA ILE A 76 -7.11 -7.96 13.45
C ILE A 76 -7.48 -7.05 12.29
N GLU A 77 -6.47 -6.56 11.59
CA GLU A 77 -6.62 -5.83 10.32
C GLU A 77 -6.49 -6.79 9.14
N HIS A 78 -7.46 -6.73 8.22
CA HIS A 78 -7.41 -7.42 6.94
C HIS A 78 -7.20 -6.39 5.83
N SER A 79 -6.03 -6.43 5.20
CA SER A 79 -5.73 -5.54 4.07
C SER A 79 -6.11 -6.24 2.77
N ARG A 80 -6.76 -5.50 1.87
CA ARG A 80 -7.19 -6.03 0.56
C ARG A 80 -6.00 -6.45 -0.30
N ILE A 81 -4.87 -5.76 -0.15
CA ILE A 81 -3.63 -6.02 -0.86
C ILE A 81 -2.46 -5.95 0.10
N LYS A 82 -1.35 -6.58 -0.30
CA LYS A 82 -0.05 -6.41 0.34
C LYS A 82 0.67 -5.22 -0.27
N VAL A 83 1.39 -4.48 0.57
CA VAL A 83 2.16 -3.30 0.16
C VAL A 83 3.61 -3.51 0.56
N THR A 84 4.46 -3.66 -0.45
CA THR A 84 5.87 -3.98 -0.29
C THR A 84 6.72 -2.83 -0.79
N LEU A 85 7.65 -2.38 0.05
CA LEU A 85 8.60 -1.33 -0.31
C LEU A 85 9.91 -1.95 -0.76
N ALA A 86 10.25 -1.76 -2.03
CA ALA A 86 11.58 -1.98 -2.59
C ALA A 86 12.33 -0.65 -2.65
N THR A 87 12.78 -0.20 -1.49
CA THR A 87 13.37 1.14 -1.28
C THR A 87 14.64 1.06 -0.43
N GLY A 88 15.29 2.20 -0.20
CA GLY A 88 16.39 2.34 0.75
C GLY A 88 15.93 2.39 2.23
N ILE A 89 14.62 2.37 2.52
CA ILE A 89 14.10 2.20 3.87
C ILE A 89 14.41 0.79 4.35
N SER A 90 15.05 0.63 5.51
CA SER A 90 15.43 -0.69 6.02
C SER A 90 14.22 -1.62 6.22
N ALA A 91 14.42 -2.93 6.03
CA ALA A 91 13.40 -3.95 6.28
C ALA A 91 12.75 -3.84 7.67
N LYS A 92 13.58 -3.62 8.71
CA LYS A 92 13.11 -3.41 10.09
C LYS A 92 12.16 -2.22 10.20
N LYS A 93 12.47 -1.12 9.49
CA LYS A 93 11.65 0.08 9.49
C LYS A 93 10.33 -0.14 8.75
N CYS A 94 10.33 -0.76 7.58
CA CYS A 94 9.11 -1.13 6.87
C CYS A 94 8.19 -2.01 7.74
N CYS A 95 8.73 -3.06 8.34
CA CYS A 95 7.98 -3.96 9.21
C CYS A 95 7.37 -3.21 10.42
N SER A 96 8.12 -2.30 11.05
CA SER A 96 7.60 -1.48 12.16
C SER A 96 6.46 -0.53 11.75
N LEU A 97 6.35 -0.23 10.45
CA LEU A 97 5.32 0.63 9.87
C LEU A 97 4.16 -0.17 9.27
N ASN A 98 4.05 -1.47 9.54
CA ASN A 98 3.04 -2.37 8.95
C ASN A 98 3.14 -2.43 7.42
N LEU A 99 4.36 -2.51 6.89
CA LEU A 99 4.65 -2.68 5.47
C LEU A 99 5.63 -3.83 5.25
N ASP A 100 5.50 -4.48 4.11
CA ASP A 100 6.44 -5.50 3.67
C ASP A 100 7.68 -4.86 3.02
N TYR A 101 8.76 -5.63 2.92
CA TYR A 101 10.03 -5.17 2.37
C TYR A 101 10.57 -6.18 1.36
N LEU A 102 11.12 -5.65 0.28
CA LEU A 102 11.91 -6.40 -0.69
C LEU A 102 13.22 -5.64 -0.92
N ASP A 103 14.35 -6.35 -0.98
CA ASP A 103 15.63 -5.69 -1.29
C ASP A 103 15.58 -5.13 -2.72
N PRO A 104 15.71 -3.81 -2.93
CA PRO A 104 15.69 -3.27 -4.28
C PRO A 104 16.85 -3.77 -5.15
N ASN A 105 17.97 -4.21 -4.57
CA ASN A 105 19.11 -4.74 -5.32
C ASN A 105 18.92 -6.18 -5.78
N SER A 106 17.91 -6.90 -5.25
CA SER A 106 17.60 -8.26 -5.67
C SER A 106 16.60 -8.33 -6.82
N ILE A 107 16.10 -7.19 -7.32
CA ILE A 107 15.07 -7.15 -8.36
C ILE A 107 15.72 -7.18 -9.74
N ASP A 108 15.34 -8.19 -10.54
CA ASP A 108 15.53 -8.18 -11.99
C ASP A 108 14.19 -7.87 -12.68
N PHE A 109 14.09 -6.71 -13.34
CA PHE A 109 12.88 -6.33 -14.05
C PHE A 109 12.53 -7.25 -15.22
N GLY A 110 13.51 -7.96 -15.78
CA GLY A 110 13.28 -8.95 -16.83
C GLY A 110 12.35 -10.07 -16.38
N GLU A 111 12.32 -10.38 -15.08
CA GLU A 111 11.44 -11.41 -14.53
C GLU A 111 9.97 -10.96 -14.45
N TRP A 112 9.66 -9.67 -14.58
CA TRP A 112 8.31 -9.13 -14.39
C TRP A 112 7.70 -8.49 -15.65
N GLN A 113 8.53 -8.07 -16.60
CA GLN A 113 8.06 -7.41 -17.82
C GLN A 113 7.42 -8.40 -18.80
N GLY A 114 6.29 -8.01 -19.42
CA GLY A 114 5.60 -8.81 -20.44
C GLY A 114 4.84 -10.02 -19.90
N ARG A 115 4.66 -10.12 -18.57
CA ARG A 115 4.02 -11.24 -17.89
C ARG A 115 2.60 -10.92 -17.43
N GLU A 116 1.92 -10.00 -18.11
CA GLU A 116 0.54 -9.63 -17.78
C GLU A 116 -0.43 -10.81 -17.89
N ALA A 117 -0.18 -11.76 -18.79
CA ALA A 117 -0.97 -12.99 -18.92
C ALA A 117 -0.86 -13.90 -17.69
N GLU A 118 0.19 -13.72 -16.89
CA GLU A 118 0.45 -14.44 -15.63
C GLU A 118 0.00 -13.62 -14.41
N GLY A 119 -0.67 -12.47 -14.62
CA GLY A 119 -1.15 -11.60 -13.55
C GLY A 119 -0.13 -10.57 -13.04
N ILE A 120 1.07 -10.50 -13.64
CA ILE A 120 2.11 -9.55 -13.23
C ILE A 120 2.04 -8.30 -14.11
N LYS A 121 1.79 -7.15 -13.50
CA LYS A 121 1.81 -5.86 -14.21
C LYS A 121 3.01 -5.02 -13.81
N PHE A 122 3.97 -4.87 -14.72
CA PHE A 122 5.03 -3.87 -14.59
C PHE A 122 4.52 -2.48 -15.01
N ILE A 123 4.72 -1.48 -14.15
CA ILE A 123 4.31 -0.09 -14.39
C ILE A 123 5.52 0.82 -14.26
N ALA A 124 6.13 1.18 -15.38
CA ALA A 124 7.13 2.24 -15.39
C ALA A 124 6.49 3.58 -15.03
N ARG A 125 7.19 4.41 -14.25
CA ARG A 125 6.72 5.76 -13.84
C ARG A 125 5.31 5.74 -13.23
N ALA A 126 5.07 4.81 -12.30
CA ALA A 126 3.74 4.51 -11.73
C ALA A 126 3.00 5.69 -11.04
N GLY A 127 3.66 6.84 -10.84
CA GLY A 127 3.03 8.06 -10.35
C GLY A 127 2.17 8.80 -11.40
N GLU A 128 2.30 8.47 -12.69
CA GLU A 128 1.70 9.27 -13.77
C GLU A 128 0.33 8.72 -14.21
N THR A 129 0.18 7.40 -14.34
CA THR A 129 -1.04 6.76 -14.87
C THR A 129 -2.02 6.34 -13.79
N LEU A 130 -3.30 6.69 -13.95
CA LEU A 130 -4.41 6.20 -13.11
C LEU A 130 -5.03 4.96 -13.77
N TYR A 131 -5.18 3.87 -13.01
CA TYR A 131 -5.79 2.63 -13.45
C TYR A 131 -7.20 2.49 -12.88
N ARG A 132 -8.06 1.92 -13.70
CA ARG A 132 -9.44 1.58 -13.34
C ARG A 132 -9.83 0.33 -14.10
N LEU A 133 -10.46 -0.62 -13.41
CA LEU A 133 -11.08 -1.76 -14.09
C LEU A 133 -12.16 -1.27 -15.05
N LYS A 134 -12.12 -1.79 -16.28
CA LYS A 134 -13.22 -1.59 -17.23
C LYS A 134 -14.47 -2.19 -16.59
N LYS A 135 -15.56 -1.42 -16.51
CA LYS A 135 -16.85 -1.99 -16.12
C LYS A 135 -17.15 -3.14 -17.08
N ALA A 136 -17.40 -4.34 -16.56
CA ALA A 136 -17.96 -5.40 -17.36
C ALA A 136 -19.29 -4.87 -17.93
N THR A 137 -19.39 -4.78 -19.25
CA THR A 137 -20.69 -4.58 -19.89
C THR A 137 -21.49 -5.81 -19.52
N ALA A 138 -22.56 -5.65 -18.73
CA ALA A 138 -23.49 -6.75 -18.50
C ALA A 138 -23.95 -7.23 -19.88
N MET A 139 -23.58 -8.45 -20.27
CA MET A 139 -24.19 -9.07 -21.42
C MET A 139 -25.65 -9.27 -21.06
N SER A 140 -26.54 -8.52 -21.70
CA SER A 140 -27.95 -8.87 -21.74
C SER A 140 -28.03 -10.24 -22.38
N THR A 141 -28.39 -11.24 -21.59
CA THR A 141 -29.01 -12.47 -22.09
C THR A 141 -30.30 -12.15 -22.81
#